data_AF-A0AAN4ZQK6-F1
#
_entry.id   AF-A0AAN4ZQK6-F1
#
_cell.length_a   1.000
_cell.length_b   1.000
_cell.length_c   1.000
_cell.angle_alpha   90.00
_cell.angle_beta   90.00
_cell.angle_gamma   90.00
#
_symmetry.space_group_name_H-M   'P 1'
#
loop_
_entity.id
_entity.type
_entity.pdbx_description
1 polymer ?
#
loop_
_entity_poly.entity_id
_entity_poly.type
_entity_poly.pdbx_seq_one_letter_code
_entity_poly.pdbx_strand_id
1 'polypeptide(L)'
;FFTSLPSVLCVFYSNSNPKMLKVLIASLVLLSAASAQSKKEQAACAKEVAAKVKAEPDLGLRISVITGLFLQGLGDEHGLKRIADGLTPERKDRVRNYYLIGACLPFQSKLD
;
A
#
# COMPACT_ATOMS: atom_id res chain seq x y z
N PHE A 1 -15.78 -16.28 -11.85
CA PHE A 1 -14.59 -16.54 -12.68
C PHE A 1 -13.56 -17.27 -11.83
N PHE A 2 -13.54 -18.59 -11.97
CA PHE A 2 -12.51 -19.47 -11.44
C PHE A 2 -11.27 -19.34 -12.33
N THR A 3 -10.14 -18.90 -11.78
CA THR A 3 -8.83 -19.13 -12.39
C THR A 3 -8.02 -20.02 -11.45
N SER A 4 -8.07 -21.31 -11.75
CA SER A 4 -6.90 -22.17 -11.93
C SER A 4 -5.66 -21.80 -11.10
N LEU A 5 -5.46 -22.51 -9.99
CA LEU A 5 -4.13 -22.77 -9.41
C LEU A 5 -3.97 -24.26 -9.08
N PRO A 6 -4.00 -25.20 -10.05
CA PRO A 6 -3.40 -26.50 -9.87
C PRO A 6 -1.98 -26.45 -10.42
N SER A 7 -0.97 -26.78 -9.61
CA SER A 7 0.23 -27.58 -9.99
C SER A 7 1.50 -27.27 -9.20
N VAL A 8 1.61 -26.14 -8.49
CA VAL A 8 2.89 -25.82 -7.79
C VAL A 8 3.08 -26.66 -6.51
N LEU A 9 2.00 -27.23 -5.97
CA LEU A 9 2.05 -28.02 -4.72
C LEU A 9 2.55 -29.46 -4.90
N CYS A 10 2.59 -30.02 -6.12
CA CYS A 10 2.96 -31.43 -6.30
C CYS A 10 4.46 -31.67 -6.58
N VAL A 11 5.27 -30.65 -6.84
CA VAL A 11 6.69 -30.86 -7.20
C VAL A 11 7.60 -30.97 -5.96
N PHE A 12 7.16 -30.55 -4.77
CA PHE A 12 8.03 -30.51 -3.59
C PHE A 12 7.90 -31.70 -2.63
N TYR A 13 6.99 -32.66 -2.88
CA TYR A 13 6.80 -33.82 -1.99
C TYR A 13 7.74 -35.00 -2.29
N SER A 14 8.89 -34.77 -2.93
CA SER A 14 9.79 -35.86 -3.32
C SER A 14 11.27 -35.57 -3.04
N ASN A 15 11.59 -34.96 -1.89
CA ASN A 15 12.84 -35.21 -1.14
C ASN A 15 12.82 -34.46 0.21
N SER A 16 12.14 -35.01 1.20
CA SER A 16 11.92 -34.36 2.50
C SER A 16 13.16 -34.37 3.39
N ASN A 17 14.08 -33.44 3.16
CA ASN A 17 15.12 -33.11 4.14
C ASN A 17 14.49 -32.25 5.25
N PRO A 18 14.47 -32.66 6.53
CA PRO A 18 13.71 -31.99 7.60
C PRO A 18 14.18 -30.54 7.88
N LYS A 19 15.35 -30.16 7.36
CA LYS A 19 15.87 -28.79 7.42
C LYS A 19 15.16 -27.85 6.43
N MET A 20 14.79 -28.32 5.23
CA MET A 20 14.09 -27.49 4.23
C MET A 20 12.62 -27.24 4.60
N LEU A 21 11.97 -28.18 5.28
CA LEU A 21 10.58 -28.01 5.74
C LEU A 21 10.47 -26.88 6.79
N LYS A 22 11.45 -26.76 7.69
CA LYS A 22 11.50 -25.68 8.70
C LYS A 22 11.69 -24.31 8.06
N VAL A 23 12.48 -24.21 6.99
CA VAL A 23 12.67 -22.97 6.23
C VAL A 23 11.40 -22.56 5.50
N LEU A 24 10.69 -23.52 4.89
CA LEU A 24 9.42 -23.25 4.21
C LEU A 24 8.33 -22.74 5.16
N ILE A 25 8.20 -23.32 6.36
CA ILE A 25 7.23 -22.88 7.37
C ILE A 25 7.60 -21.47 7.89
N ALA A 26 8.87 -21.20 8.14
CA ALA A 26 9.33 -19.87 8.55
C ALA A 26 9.03 -18.79 7.49
N SER A 27 9.23 -19.11 6.20
CA SER A 27 8.92 -18.22 5.09
C SER A 27 7.42 -17.94 4.93
N LEU A 28 6.55 -18.92 5.20
CA LEU A 28 5.09 -18.72 5.16
C LEU A 28 4.58 -17.80 6.27
N VAL A 29 5.16 -17.88 7.47
CA VAL A 29 4.78 -17.03 8.63
C VAL A 29 5.22 -15.58 8.41
N LEU A 30 6.39 -15.35 7.81
CA LEU A 30 6.87 -14.00 7.46
C LEU A 30 5.98 -13.31 6.41
N LEU A 31 5.47 -14.06 5.42
CA LEU A 31 4.63 -13.53 4.35
C LEU A 31 3.24 -13.05 4.83
N SER A 32 2.71 -13.69 5.87
CA SER A 32 1.40 -13.38 6.45
C SER A 32 1.45 -12.19 7.43
N ALA A 33 2.58 -11.95 8.09
CA ALA A 33 2.77 -10.77 8.93
C ALA A 33 2.90 -9.46 8.12
N ALA A 34 3.60 -9.50 6.98
CA ALA A 34 3.83 -8.31 6.15
C ALA A 34 2.53 -7.71 5.56
N SER A 35 1.56 -8.57 5.23
CA SER A 35 0.28 -8.17 4.65
C SER A 35 -0.74 -7.64 5.67
N ALA A 36 -0.56 -7.95 6.95
CA ALA A 36 -1.39 -7.42 8.03
C ALA A 36 -0.92 -6.03 8.51
N GLN A 37 0.39 -5.80 8.50
CA GLN A 37 0.99 -4.52 8.89
C GLN A 37 0.57 -3.39 7.94
N SER A 38 0.61 -3.63 6.63
CA SER A 38 0.27 -2.63 5.61
C SER A 38 -1.18 -2.12 5.71
N LYS A 39 -2.14 -2.98 6.08
CA LYS A 39 -3.54 -2.58 6.28
C LYS A 39 -3.73 -1.66 7.48
N LYS A 40 -2.99 -1.88 8.56
CA LYS A 40 -3.05 -1.01 9.76
C LYS A 40 -2.45 0.36 9.49
N GLU A 41 -1.29 0.41 8.83
CA GLU A 41 -0.62 1.66 8.43
C GLU A 41 -1.50 2.47 7.48
N GLN A 42 -2.16 1.80 6.53
CA GLN A 42 -3.09 2.44 5.60
C GLN A 42 -4.33 3.00 6.29
N ALA A 43 -4.93 2.27 7.24
CA ALA A 43 -6.07 2.76 8.01
C ALA A 43 -5.70 3.98 8.88
N ALA A 44 -4.51 3.96 9.48
CA ALA A 44 -4.00 5.09 10.27
C ALA A 44 -3.77 6.32 9.38
N CYS A 45 -3.11 6.14 8.23
CA CYS A 45 -2.90 7.20 7.26
C CYS A 45 -4.22 7.79 6.72
N ALA A 46 -5.17 6.93 6.33
CA ALA A 46 -6.48 7.37 5.84
C ALA A 46 -7.24 8.21 6.88
N LYS A 47 -7.13 7.86 8.18
CA LYS A 47 -7.76 8.61 9.27
C LYS A 47 -7.15 10.00 9.46
N GLU A 48 -5.82 10.11 9.45
CA GLU A 48 -5.13 11.42 9.53
C GLU A 48 -5.49 12.31 8.33
N VAL A 49 -5.47 11.72 7.13
CA VAL A 49 -5.75 12.45 5.91
C VAL A 49 -7.21 12.87 5.83
N ALA A 50 -8.17 12.04 6.27
CA ALA A 50 -9.58 12.40 6.29
C ALA A 50 -9.86 13.67 7.09
N ALA A 51 -9.17 13.87 8.23
CA ALA A 51 -9.30 15.09 9.03
C ALA A 51 -8.78 16.32 8.27
N LYS A 52 -7.62 16.19 7.61
CA LYS A 52 -6.99 17.28 6.84
C LYS A 52 -7.80 17.65 5.59
N VAL A 53 -8.28 16.65 4.86
CA VAL A 53 -9.07 16.82 3.64
C VAL A 53 -10.42 17.47 3.93
N LYS A 54 -11.01 17.24 5.10
CA LYS A 54 -12.26 17.92 5.50
C LYS A 54 -12.08 19.44 5.61
N ALA A 55 -10.89 19.88 6.01
CA ALA A 55 -10.54 21.30 6.13
C ALA A 55 -9.98 21.91 4.84
N GLU A 56 -9.88 21.13 3.76
CA GLU A 56 -9.27 21.56 2.51
C GLU A 56 -10.25 22.38 1.65
N PRO A 57 -9.97 23.67 1.38
CA PRO A 57 -10.81 24.50 0.52
C PRO A 57 -10.67 24.16 -0.98
N ASP A 58 -9.53 23.61 -1.41
CA ASP A 58 -9.30 23.22 -2.80
C ASP A 58 -9.96 21.87 -3.11
N LEU A 59 -11.16 21.93 -3.72
CA LEU A 59 -11.91 20.74 -4.13
C LEU A 59 -11.10 19.81 -5.05
N GLY A 60 -10.30 20.38 -5.95
CA GLY A 60 -9.46 19.61 -6.85
C GLY A 60 -8.41 18.82 -6.08
N LEU A 61 -7.69 19.48 -5.17
CA LEU A 61 -6.69 18.78 -4.35
C LEU A 61 -7.32 17.75 -3.43
N ARG A 62 -8.48 18.06 -2.84
CA ARG A 62 -9.25 17.14 -2.01
C ARG A 62 -9.59 15.86 -2.76
N ILE A 63 -10.12 15.96 -3.98
CA ILE A 63 -10.46 14.79 -4.81
C ILE A 63 -9.20 14.00 -5.16
N SER A 64 -8.12 14.69 -5.53
CA SER A 64 -6.85 14.05 -5.88
C SER A 64 -6.28 13.25 -4.70
N VAL A 65 -6.23 13.83 -3.50
CA VAL A 65 -5.71 13.14 -2.30
C VAL A 65 -6.58 11.94 -1.92
N ILE A 66 -7.91 12.08 -1.93
CA ILE A 66 -8.82 10.96 -1.63
C ILE A 66 -8.65 9.83 -2.66
N THR A 67 -8.65 10.17 -3.94
CA THR A 67 -8.54 9.19 -5.02
C THR A 67 -7.20 8.48 -4.98
N GLY A 68 -6.10 9.21 -4.77
CA GLY A 68 -4.77 8.62 -4.69
C GLY A 68 -4.63 7.63 -3.53
N LEU A 69 -5.12 8.00 -2.33
CA LEU A 69 -5.12 7.10 -1.17
C LEU A 69 -6.06 5.92 -1.33
N PHE A 70 -7.20 6.11 -1.99
CA PHE A 70 -8.14 5.02 -2.28
C PHE A 70 -7.53 4.00 -3.23
N LEU A 71 -6.89 4.44 -4.32
CA LEU A 71 -6.17 3.56 -5.25
C LEU A 71 -5.07 2.79 -4.53
N GLN A 72 -4.29 3.47 -3.70
CA GLN A 72 -3.27 2.81 -2.88
C GLN A 72 -3.88 1.82 -1.87
N GLY A 73 -5.09 2.12 -1.37
CA GLY A 73 -6.02 1.24 -0.66
C GLY A 73 -6.25 -0.11 -1.32
N LEU A 74 -6.45 -0.06 -2.63
CA LEU A 74 -6.75 -1.22 -3.46
C LEU A 74 -5.49 -2.01 -3.88
N GLY A 75 -4.30 -1.60 -3.41
CA GLY A 75 -3.03 -2.21 -3.78
C GLY A 75 -2.36 -1.57 -5.01
N ASP A 76 -2.90 -0.47 -5.53
CA ASP A 76 -2.27 0.29 -6.60
C ASP A 76 -1.19 1.22 -6.04
N GLU A 77 0.02 0.67 -5.88
CA GLU A 77 1.14 1.36 -5.24
C GLU A 77 1.56 2.65 -5.96
N HIS A 78 1.24 2.76 -7.26
CA HIS A 78 1.56 3.92 -8.10
C HIS A 78 0.36 4.86 -8.32
N GLY A 79 -0.82 4.54 -7.80
CA GLY A 79 -2.03 5.35 -8.00
C GLY A 79 -1.87 6.76 -7.45
N LEU A 80 -1.30 6.88 -6.25
CA LEU A 80 -1.02 8.18 -5.62
C LEU A 80 0.02 8.99 -6.42
N LYS A 81 1.07 8.33 -6.95
CA LYS A 81 2.09 8.98 -7.79
C LYS A 81 1.50 9.52 -9.08
N ARG A 82 0.70 8.71 -9.80
CA ARG A 82 0.03 9.14 -11.04
C ARG A 82 -0.87 10.35 -10.84
N ILE A 83 -1.63 10.38 -9.74
CA ILE A 83 -2.46 11.53 -9.40
C ILE A 83 -1.57 12.74 -9.07
N ALA A 84 -0.51 12.56 -8.29
CA ALA A 84 0.38 13.64 -7.89
C ALA A 84 1.19 14.24 -9.04
N ASP A 85 1.56 13.44 -10.05
CA ASP A 85 2.25 13.91 -11.26
C ASP A 85 1.35 14.76 -12.16
N GLY A 86 0.03 14.59 -12.07
CA GLY A 86 -0.96 15.45 -12.73
C GLY A 86 -1.24 16.77 -11.99
N LEU A 87 -0.64 16.99 -10.81
CA LEU A 87 -0.81 18.21 -10.02
C LEU A 87 0.26 19.25 -10.36
N THR A 88 -0.05 20.51 -10.08
CA THR A 88 0.98 21.57 -10.09
C THR A 88 2.05 21.28 -9.03
N PRO A 89 3.29 21.77 -9.21
CA PRO A 89 4.37 21.54 -8.25
C PRO A 89 4.01 21.92 -6.80
N GLU A 90 3.30 23.03 -6.61
CA GLU A 90 2.82 23.51 -5.30
C GLU A 90 1.84 22.55 -4.64
N ARG A 91 0.93 21.98 -5.45
CA ARG A 91 -0.05 20.99 -4.97
C ARG A 91 0.62 19.67 -4.66
N LYS A 92 1.57 19.23 -5.50
CA LYS A 92 2.39 18.03 -5.25
C LYS A 92 3.19 18.16 -3.96
N ASP A 93 3.78 19.34 -3.71
CA ASP A 93 4.49 19.64 -2.47
C ASP A 93 3.56 19.57 -1.25
N ARG A 94 2.36 20.15 -1.34
CA ARG A 94 1.33 20.01 -0.30
C ARG A 94 0.92 18.56 -0.04
N VAL A 95 0.73 17.75 -1.09
CA VAL A 95 0.47 16.31 -0.92
C VAL A 95 1.59 15.66 -0.12
N ARG A 96 2.85 15.92 -0.48
CA ARG A 96 4.03 15.36 0.19
C ARG A 96 4.18 15.83 1.63
N ASN A 97 4.11 17.13 1.89
CA ASN A 97 4.54 17.75 3.15
C ASN A 97 3.40 17.99 4.14
N TYR A 98 2.15 18.05 3.67
CA TYR A 98 0.99 18.25 4.53
C TYR A 98 0.16 16.97 4.69
N TYR A 99 -0.09 16.25 3.60
CA TYR A 99 -0.94 15.05 3.64
C TYR A 99 -0.17 13.77 3.99
N LEU A 100 1.05 13.60 3.48
CA LEU A 100 1.83 12.36 3.62
C LEU A 100 2.90 12.44 4.71
N ILE A 101 2.49 12.88 5.89
CA ILE A 101 3.32 12.93 7.10
C ILE A 101 2.80 11.94 8.15
N GLY A 102 3.53 11.77 9.25
CA GLY A 102 3.08 10.94 10.38
C GLY A 102 2.85 9.49 9.97
N ALA A 103 1.61 9.01 10.13
CA ALA A 103 1.25 7.64 9.77
C ALA A 103 1.32 7.39 8.26
N CYS A 104 1.39 8.44 7.44
CA CYS A 104 1.47 8.34 5.99
C CYS A 104 2.90 8.36 5.41
N LEU A 105 3.95 8.49 6.23
CA LEU A 105 5.34 8.50 5.77
C LEU A 105 5.73 7.31 4.85
N PRO A 106 5.26 6.06 5.10
CA PRO A 106 5.55 4.93 4.20
C PRO A 106 5.02 5.10 2.77
N PHE A 107 4.01 5.97 2.57
CA PHE A 107 3.45 6.26 1.25
C PHE A 107 4.15 7.46 0.58
N GLN A 108 4.81 8.31 1.36
CA GLN A 108 5.56 9.46 0.86
C GLN A 108 6.74 9.03 -0.01
N SER A 109 7.45 7.97 0.39
CA SER A 109 8.57 7.39 -0.38
C SER A 109 8.15 6.81 -1.73
N LYS A 110 6.85 6.55 -1.94
CA LYS A 110 6.30 6.03 -3.20
C LYS A 110 5.97 7.13 -4.21
N LEU A 111 6.14 8.40 -3.85
CA LEU A 111 5.98 9.54 -4.75
C LEU A 111 7.22 9.89 -5.56
N ASP A 112 8.40 9.44 -5.13
CA ASP A 112 9.68 9.64 -5.85
C ASP A 112 9.80 8.65 -7.03
#